data_AF-Q03796-F1
#
_entry.id   AF-Q03796-F1
#
_cell.length_a   1.000
_cell.length_b   1.000
_cell.length_c   1.000
_cell.angle_alpha   90.00
_cell.angle_beta   90.00
_cell.angle_gamma   90.00
#
_symmetry.space_group_name_H-M   'P 1'
#
loop_
_entity.id
_entity.type
_entity.pdbx_description
1 polymer ?
#
loop_
_entity_poly.entity_id
_entity_poly.type
_entity_poly.pdbx_seq_one_letter_code
_entity_poly.pdbx_strand_id
1 'polypeptide(L)'
;MSHKLTILPFLIKFTPKFPQSIDHDEHGLNVYAFDLDHTIIKPKSPNISFSRSASDWQFINFNSKKSTLDYLCNIIDNDPTAVIVIFSNQGGVITVPRTSKSCTKYTNKILLFLKAIKNDERGETLSHRLWLYAAPKRPKTFAANHSKITFASLGESYNNDPNIFEKVRKPMTGMVEFFKRDLESAYRVSEQISPIKLNWIYYCGDAAGRKKDFSDSDIKFAENLHVEFKYPEEIFHG
;
A
#
# COMPACT_ATOMS: atom_id res chain seq x y z
N MET A 1 -12.56 -13.51 -1.77
CA MET A 1 -11.33 -12.67 -1.75
C MET A 1 -11.55 -11.53 -2.73
N SER A 2 -11.63 -10.28 -2.25
CA SER A 2 -11.86 -9.08 -3.08
C SER A 2 -10.64 -8.68 -3.92
N HIS A 3 -9.44 -9.06 -3.50
CA HIS A 3 -8.19 -8.67 -4.15
C HIS A 3 -7.41 -9.87 -4.70
N LYS A 4 -6.59 -9.63 -5.74
CA LYS A 4 -5.58 -10.53 -6.27
C LYS A 4 -4.27 -10.32 -5.49
N LEU A 5 -3.76 -11.39 -4.87
CA LEU A 5 -2.47 -11.39 -4.20
C LEU A 5 -1.35 -11.72 -5.20
N THR A 6 -0.29 -10.90 -5.23
CA THR A 6 0.95 -11.18 -5.96
C THR A 6 2.14 -11.08 -4.99
N ILE A 7 2.95 -12.14 -4.90
CA ILE A 7 4.15 -12.17 -4.06
C ILE A 7 5.38 -12.21 -4.96
N LEU A 8 6.06 -11.07 -5.08
CA LEU A 8 7.38 -10.94 -5.66
C LEU A 8 8.43 -10.89 -4.55
N PRO A 9 9.69 -11.20 -4.85
CA PRO A 9 10.71 -11.18 -3.81
C PRO A 9 10.97 -9.80 -3.19
N PHE A 10 10.84 -8.72 -3.94
CA PHE A 10 10.99 -7.36 -3.42
C PHE A 10 9.65 -6.63 -3.23
N LEU A 11 8.50 -7.27 -3.48
CA LEU A 11 7.21 -6.57 -3.42
C LEU A 11 6.04 -7.55 -3.20
N ILE A 12 5.14 -7.22 -2.28
CA ILE A 12 3.86 -7.90 -2.11
C ILE A 12 2.76 -6.93 -2.56
N LYS A 13 1.84 -7.39 -3.40
CA LYS A 13 0.75 -6.58 -3.95
C LYS A 13 -0.61 -7.21 -3.66
N PHE A 14 -1.59 -6.40 -3.30
CA PHE A 14 -3.01 -6.74 -3.29
C PHE A 14 -3.74 -5.72 -4.16
N THR A 15 -4.19 -6.16 -5.34
CA THR A 15 -4.89 -5.32 -6.31
C THR A 15 -6.37 -5.71 -6.37
N PRO A 16 -7.32 -4.78 -6.56
CA PRO A 16 -8.73 -5.12 -6.72
C PRO A 16 -8.93 -6.16 -7.83
N LYS A 17 -9.79 -7.16 -7.62
CA LYS A 17 -10.18 -8.09 -8.70
C LYS A 17 -11.13 -7.44 -9.70
N PHE A 18 -11.93 -6.50 -9.22
CA PHE A 18 -12.86 -5.70 -9.99
C PHE A 18 -12.56 -4.23 -9.66
N PRO A 19 -11.52 -3.63 -10.27
CA PRO A 19 -11.29 -2.20 -10.16
C PRO A 19 -12.57 -1.43 -10.55
N GLN A 20 -12.77 -0.24 -9.98
CA GLN A 20 -13.87 0.64 -10.43
C GLN A 20 -13.81 0.82 -11.94
N SER A 21 -14.95 1.07 -12.59
CA SER A 21 -14.94 1.51 -14.00
C SER A 21 -14.68 3.01 -14.04
N ILE A 22 -13.87 3.48 -14.98
CA ILE A 22 -13.73 4.91 -15.29
C ILE A 22 -14.54 5.15 -16.56
N ASP A 23 -15.38 6.18 -16.56
CA ASP A 23 -16.04 6.62 -17.78
C ASP A 23 -14.99 7.22 -18.73
N HIS A 24 -15.10 6.93 -20.02
CA HIS A 24 -14.08 7.26 -21.01
C HIS A 24 -13.77 8.76 -21.10
N ASP A 25 -14.70 9.62 -20.67
CA ASP A 25 -14.57 11.07 -20.71
C ASP A 25 -13.84 11.65 -19.47
N GLU A 26 -13.67 10.89 -18.38
CA GLU A 26 -12.99 11.34 -17.16
C GLU A 26 -11.56 10.82 -17.12
N HIS A 27 -10.61 11.58 -17.67
CA HIS A 27 -9.21 11.15 -17.77
C HIS A 27 -8.41 11.19 -16.46
N GLY A 28 -9.05 11.43 -15.31
CA GLY A 28 -8.39 11.72 -14.03
C GLY A 28 -8.84 10.82 -12.88
N LEU A 29 -7.88 10.31 -12.10
CA LEU A 29 -8.12 9.66 -10.82
C LEU A 29 -7.50 10.48 -9.69
N ASN A 30 -8.27 10.72 -8.64
CA ASN A 30 -7.76 11.35 -7.42
C ASN A 30 -7.15 10.29 -6.50
N VAL A 31 -5.83 10.36 -6.29
CA VAL A 31 -5.07 9.37 -5.52
C VAL A 31 -4.92 9.85 -4.08
N TYR A 32 -5.49 9.06 -3.17
CA TYR A 32 -5.34 9.22 -1.72
C TYR A 32 -4.41 8.12 -1.21
N ALA A 33 -3.19 8.49 -0.83
CA ALA A 33 -2.16 7.53 -0.47
C ALA A 33 -1.92 7.49 1.04
N PHE A 34 -1.64 6.30 1.57
CA PHE A 34 -1.49 6.08 3.00
C PHE A 34 -0.36 5.09 3.31
N ASP A 35 0.30 5.25 4.45
CA ASP A 35 0.93 4.12 5.13
C ASP A 35 -0.13 3.19 5.77
N LEU A 36 0.28 1.99 6.17
CA LEU A 36 -0.59 1.02 6.84
C LEU A 36 -0.47 1.06 8.37
N ASP A 37 0.71 0.79 8.89
CA ASP A 37 0.93 0.44 10.30
C ASP A 37 1.11 1.74 11.11
N HIS A 38 0.27 1.94 12.13
CA HIS A 38 0.12 3.20 12.89
C HIS A 38 -0.47 4.38 12.11
N THR A 39 -0.87 4.16 10.86
CA THR A 39 -1.62 5.13 10.04
C THR A 39 -3.08 4.70 9.86
N ILE A 40 -3.33 3.54 9.24
CA ILE A 40 -4.70 3.00 9.08
C ILE A 40 -5.03 2.00 10.19
N ILE A 41 -4.08 1.16 10.57
CA ILE A 41 -4.28 0.13 11.60
C ILE A 41 -3.21 0.20 12.67
N LYS A 42 -3.53 -0.24 13.89
CA LYS A 42 -2.57 -0.41 14.99
C LYS A 42 -2.74 -1.77 15.67
N PRO A 43 -1.75 -2.31 16.39
CA PRO A 43 -1.93 -3.51 17.21
C PRO A 43 -3.10 -3.38 18.20
N LYS A 44 -3.74 -4.49 18.55
CA LYS A 44 -4.85 -4.48 19.53
C LYS A 44 -4.35 -4.23 20.93
N SER A 45 -3.22 -4.85 21.26
CA SER A 45 -2.60 -4.71 22.57
C SER A 45 -1.96 -3.32 22.73
N PRO A 46 -2.16 -2.66 23.89
CA PRO A 46 -1.50 -1.39 24.18
C PRO A 46 0.02 -1.57 24.27
N ASN A 47 0.77 -0.51 23.95
CA ASN A 47 2.23 -0.44 24.06
C ASN A 47 3.01 -1.45 23.21
N ILE A 48 2.42 -1.94 22.10
CA ILE A 48 3.08 -2.82 21.15
C ILE A 48 3.25 -2.08 19.82
N SER A 49 4.48 -2.05 19.30
CA SER A 49 4.78 -1.43 18.00
C SER A 49 4.44 -2.32 16.80
N PHE A 50 4.36 -3.65 16.98
CA PHE A 50 4.15 -4.61 15.88
C PHE A 50 3.15 -5.72 16.23
N SER A 51 2.24 -6.05 15.30
CA SER A 51 1.25 -7.14 15.45
C SER A 51 1.90 -8.50 15.76
N ARG A 52 1.47 -9.15 16.84
CA ARG A 52 1.97 -10.47 17.29
C ARG A 52 1.39 -11.63 16.47
N SER A 53 0.18 -11.48 15.94
CA SER A 53 -0.48 -12.46 15.08
C SER A 53 -1.07 -11.80 13.83
N ALA A 54 -1.65 -12.60 12.92
CA ALA A 54 -2.35 -12.07 11.75
C ALA A 54 -3.64 -11.31 12.13
N SER A 55 -4.21 -11.57 13.31
CA SER A 55 -5.46 -10.96 13.81
C SER A 55 -5.24 -9.86 14.86
N ASP A 56 -3.97 -9.58 15.22
CA ASP A 56 -3.59 -8.56 16.19
C ASP A 56 -3.42 -7.19 15.54
N TRP A 57 -4.54 -6.65 15.06
CA TRP A 57 -4.65 -5.29 14.54
C TRP A 57 -6.09 -4.80 14.66
N GLN A 58 -6.29 -3.50 14.69
CA GLN A 58 -7.57 -2.83 14.64
C GLN A 58 -7.45 -1.53 13.84
N PHE A 59 -8.54 -1.08 13.23
CA PHE A 59 -8.62 0.28 12.70
C PHE A 59 -8.41 1.29 13.83
N ILE A 60 -7.73 2.40 13.55
CA ILE A 60 -7.45 3.41 14.56
C ILE A 60 -8.70 4.26 14.79
N ASN A 61 -9.11 4.39 16.05
CA ASN A 61 -10.15 5.32 16.47
C ASN A 61 -9.49 6.57 17.05
N PHE A 62 -9.79 7.73 16.47
CA PHE A 62 -9.16 8.99 16.82
C PHE A 62 -10.02 9.84 17.79
N ASN A 63 -11.36 9.81 17.66
CA ASN A 63 -12.27 10.62 18.48
C ASN A 63 -13.53 9.87 18.98
N SER A 64 -13.40 8.56 19.25
CA SER A 64 -14.47 7.62 19.67
C SER A 64 -15.62 7.39 18.66
N LYS A 65 -15.84 8.29 17.70
CA LYS A 65 -16.98 8.19 16.77
C LYS A 65 -16.62 7.68 15.38
N LYS A 66 -15.40 7.95 14.90
CA LYS A 66 -14.94 7.53 13.57
C LYS A 66 -13.64 6.75 13.67
N SER A 67 -13.64 5.60 13.03
CA SER A 67 -12.45 4.80 12.77
C SER A 67 -11.80 5.25 11.46
N THR A 68 -10.53 4.89 11.25
CA THR A 68 -9.88 5.06 9.94
C THR A 68 -10.65 4.42 8.79
N LEU A 69 -11.37 3.31 9.02
CA LEU A 69 -12.27 2.72 8.01
C LEU A 69 -13.38 3.70 7.61
N ASP A 70 -14.01 4.38 8.57
CA ASP A 70 -15.04 5.38 8.29
C ASP A 70 -14.49 6.50 7.42
N TYR A 71 -13.26 6.95 7.67
CA TYR A 71 -12.60 7.96 6.85
C TYR A 71 -12.32 7.47 5.43
N LEU A 72 -11.79 6.24 5.26
CA LEU A 72 -11.56 5.67 3.93
C LEU A 72 -12.87 5.54 3.14
N CYS A 73 -13.96 5.12 3.79
CA CYS A 73 -15.28 5.07 3.17
C CYS A 73 -15.77 6.48 2.81
N ASN A 74 -15.63 7.47 3.71
CA ASN A 74 -16.04 8.85 3.42
C ASN A 74 -15.30 9.45 2.21
N ILE A 75 -14.02 9.12 1.98
CA ILE A 75 -13.30 9.57 0.77
C ILE A 75 -14.02 9.07 -0.48
N ILE A 76 -14.33 7.77 -0.52
CA ILE A 76 -15.00 7.15 -1.67
C ILE A 76 -16.43 7.66 -1.85
N ASP A 77 -17.15 7.93 -0.77
CA ASP A 77 -18.52 8.46 -0.80
C ASP A 77 -18.56 9.90 -1.36
N ASN A 78 -17.52 10.70 -1.10
CA ASN A 78 -17.47 12.13 -1.50
C ASN A 78 -16.68 12.38 -2.80
N ASP A 79 -15.86 11.44 -3.24
CA ASP A 79 -15.07 11.55 -4.47
C ASP A 79 -15.29 10.31 -5.36
N PRO A 80 -16.17 10.41 -6.38
CA PRO A 80 -16.44 9.34 -7.33
C PRO A 80 -15.22 8.84 -8.10
N THR A 81 -14.16 9.65 -8.20
CA THR A 81 -12.91 9.32 -8.92
C THR A 81 -11.79 8.84 -8.01
N ALA A 82 -12.04 8.76 -6.69
CA ALA A 82 -11.02 8.43 -5.71
C ALA A 82 -10.48 7.01 -5.89
N VAL A 83 -9.15 6.91 -5.84
CA VAL A 83 -8.40 5.68 -5.65
C VAL A 83 -7.62 5.78 -4.35
N ILE A 84 -7.78 4.79 -3.49
CA ILE A 84 -7.03 4.68 -2.24
C ILE A 84 -5.87 3.71 -2.47
N VAL A 85 -4.65 4.12 -2.12
CA VAL A 85 -3.47 3.28 -2.23
C VAL A 85 -2.69 3.25 -0.91
N ILE A 86 -2.30 2.06 -0.49
CA ILE A 86 -1.50 1.82 0.72
C ILE A 86 -0.09 1.42 0.31
N PHE A 87 0.91 2.16 0.80
CA PHE A 87 2.33 1.89 0.59
C PHE A 87 3.01 1.58 1.93
N SER A 88 3.44 0.33 2.13
CA SER A 88 3.90 -0.13 3.45
C SER A 88 5.32 -0.72 3.43
N ASN A 89 6.15 -0.30 4.38
CA ASN A 89 7.49 -0.86 4.60
C ASN A 89 7.45 -2.05 5.57
N GLN A 90 7.72 -3.27 5.10
CA GLN A 90 7.59 -4.50 5.88
C GLN A 90 8.94 -5.15 6.19
N GLY A 91 9.72 -4.48 7.05
CA GLY A 91 11.10 -4.86 7.41
C GLY A 91 11.25 -6.21 8.13
N GLY A 92 10.17 -6.82 8.61
CA GLY A 92 10.16 -8.16 9.21
C GLY A 92 9.78 -9.29 8.24
N VAL A 93 9.39 -8.96 7.01
CA VAL A 93 8.80 -9.91 6.05
C VAL A 93 9.86 -10.35 5.05
N ILE A 94 10.00 -11.67 4.87
CA ILE A 94 10.91 -12.29 3.91
C ILE A 94 10.08 -13.10 2.92
N THR A 95 10.17 -12.83 1.64
CA THR A 95 9.33 -13.42 0.57
C THR A 95 10.03 -14.53 -0.22
N VAL A 96 11.29 -14.82 0.11
CA VAL A 96 12.05 -15.92 -0.48
C VAL A 96 12.46 -16.89 0.63
N PRO A 97 11.87 -18.09 0.72
CA PRO A 97 10.77 -18.58 -0.14
C PRO A 97 9.44 -17.86 0.14
N ARG A 98 8.50 -17.91 -0.81
CA ARG A 98 7.15 -17.30 -0.68
C ARG A 98 6.35 -17.88 0.48
N THR A 99 6.70 -19.10 0.90
CA THR A 99 6.10 -19.87 1.99
C THR A 99 6.75 -19.57 3.35
N SER A 100 7.64 -18.58 3.46
CA SER A 100 8.24 -18.24 4.75
C SER A 100 7.14 -17.91 5.79
N LYS A 101 7.43 -18.21 7.06
CA LYS A 101 6.51 -17.92 8.17
C LYS A 101 6.15 -16.43 8.24
N SER A 102 7.09 -15.53 7.99
CA SER A 102 6.84 -14.08 8.03
C SER A 102 6.00 -13.59 6.84
N CYS A 103 6.22 -14.13 5.64
CA CYS A 103 5.38 -13.83 4.47
C CYS A 103 3.96 -14.35 4.65
N THR A 104 3.80 -15.59 5.10
CA THR A 104 2.48 -16.19 5.36
C THR A 104 1.72 -15.40 6.43
N LYS A 105 2.39 -15.04 7.53
CA LYS A 105 1.78 -14.22 8.60
C LYS A 105 1.34 -12.86 8.09
N TYR A 106 2.18 -12.17 7.30
CA TYR A 106 1.85 -10.85 6.77
C TYR A 106 0.71 -10.91 5.75
N THR A 107 0.77 -11.83 4.79
CA THR A 107 -0.29 -11.98 3.79
C THR A 107 -1.63 -12.33 4.45
N ASN A 108 -1.65 -13.21 5.45
CA ASN A 108 -2.86 -13.49 6.22
C ASN A 108 -3.38 -12.27 7.00
N LYS A 109 -2.49 -11.41 7.54
CA LYS A 109 -2.89 -10.14 8.17
C LYS A 109 -3.65 -9.26 7.18
N ILE A 110 -3.10 -9.06 5.98
CA ILE A 110 -3.74 -8.22 4.95
C ILE A 110 -5.04 -8.86 4.45
N LEU A 111 -5.11 -10.19 4.33
CA LEU A 111 -6.36 -10.86 3.96
C LEU A 111 -7.47 -10.67 5.00
N LEU A 112 -7.14 -10.70 6.30
CA LEU A 112 -8.09 -10.39 7.37
C LEU A 112 -8.49 -8.91 7.35
N PHE A 113 -7.56 -8.01 7.08
CA PHE A 113 -7.83 -6.57 6.91
C PHE A 113 -8.81 -6.31 5.77
N LEU A 114 -8.54 -6.85 4.57
CA LEU A 114 -9.43 -6.72 3.42
C LEU A 114 -10.79 -7.40 3.64
N LYS A 115 -10.83 -8.49 4.42
CA LYS A 115 -12.08 -9.14 4.83
C LYS A 115 -12.90 -8.24 5.75
N ALA A 116 -12.27 -7.54 6.70
CA ALA A 116 -12.96 -6.61 7.58
C ALA A 116 -13.54 -5.41 6.81
N ILE A 117 -12.78 -4.87 5.83
CA ILE A 117 -13.30 -3.85 4.91
C ILE A 117 -14.54 -4.36 4.18
N LYS A 118 -14.46 -5.52 3.51
CA LYS A 118 -15.58 -6.09 2.75
C LYS A 118 -16.83 -6.39 3.61
N ASN A 119 -16.68 -6.55 4.93
CA ASN A 119 -17.79 -6.78 5.84
C ASN A 119 -18.51 -5.49 6.28
N ASP A 120 -17.94 -4.31 6.01
CA ASP A 120 -18.60 -3.02 6.18
C ASP A 120 -19.63 -2.81 5.05
N GLU A 121 -20.73 -2.11 5.32
CA GLU A 121 -21.77 -1.82 4.33
C GLU A 121 -21.27 -1.03 3.12
N ARG A 122 -20.28 -0.15 3.30
CA ARG A 122 -19.60 0.62 2.23
C ARG A 122 -18.37 -0.11 1.68
N GLY A 123 -18.08 -1.28 2.24
CA GLY A 123 -16.86 -2.05 2.03
C GLY A 123 -16.66 -2.61 0.63
N GLU A 124 -17.75 -2.87 -0.10
CA GLU A 124 -17.67 -3.38 -1.48
C GLU A 124 -17.08 -2.32 -2.41
N THR A 125 -17.63 -1.10 -2.38
CA THR A 125 -17.13 0.03 -3.19
C THR A 125 -15.69 0.37 -2.82
N LEU A 126 -15.37 0.44 -1.53
CA LEU A 126 -14.00 0.67 -1.07
C LEU A 126 -13.04 -0.44 -1.56
N SER A 127 -13.47 -1.70 -1.57
CA SER A 127 -12.65 -2.82 -2.05
C SER A 127 -12.32 -2.76 -3.55
N HIS A 128 -13.14 -2.09 -4.37
CA HIS A 128 -12.87 -1.89 -5.79
C HIS A 128 -11.88 -0.75 -6.07
N ARG A 129 -11.65 0.10 -5.06
CA ARG A 129 -10.85 1.32 -5.17
C ARG A 129 -9.58 1.29 -4.31
N LEU A 130 -9.39 0.23 -3.53
CA LEU A 130 -8.26 0.07 -2.61
C LEU A 130 -7.13 -0.76 -3.22
N TRP A 131 -5.93 -0.20 -3.25
CA TRP A 131 -4.72 -0.88 -3.70
C TRP A 131 -3.71 -0.96 -2.56
N LEU A 132 -2.94 -2.05 -2.47
CA LEU A 132 -1.92 -2.18 -1.43
C LEU A 132 -0.61 -2.76 -1.98
N TYR A 133 0.48 -2.08 -1.66
CA TYR A 133 1.85 -2.42 -2.05
C TYR A 133 2.74 -2.43 -0.80
N ALA A 134 3.51 -3.49 -0.62
CA ALA A 134 4.35 -3.65 0.54
C ALA A 134 5.77 -4.08 0.18
N ALA A 135 6.75 -3.32 0.64
CA ALA A 135 8.18 -3.56 0.45
C ALA A 135 8.72 -4.48 1.57
N PRO A 136 8.98 -5.78 1.31
CA PRO A 136 9.55 -6.70 2.27
C PRO A 136 11.04 -6.41 2.51
N LYS A 137 11.63 -7.13 3.46
CA LYS A 137 13.08 -7.10 3.72
C LYS A 137 13.84 -7.93 2.68
N ARG A 138 14.98 -7.40 2.25
CA ARG A 138 15.99 -8.15 1.48
C ARG A 138 16.48 -9.37 2.28
N PRO A 139 16.34 -10.60 1.75
CA PRO A 139 16.86 -11.77 2.46
C PRO A 139 18.39 -11.73 2.49
N LYS A 140 18.99 -12.16 3.61
CA LYS A 140 20.46 -12.11 3.81
C LYS A 140 21.23 -12.86 2.70
N THR A 141 20.66 -13.93 2.17
CA THR A 141 21.23 -14.71 1.06
C THR A 141 21.42 -13.89 -0.22
N PHE A 142 20.57 -12.89 -0.48
CA PHE A 142 20.69 -11.96 -1.61
C PHE A 142 21.61 -10.76 -1.34
N ALA A 143 22.05 -10.56 -0.10
CA ALA A 143 23.00 -9.50 0.24
C ALA A 143 24.45 -9.98 0.07
N ALA A 144 24.72 -11.27 0.32
CA ALA A 144 26.07 -11.84 0.19
C ALA A 144 26.48 -12.08 -1.27
N ASN A 145 25.50 -12.40 -2.12
CA ASN A 145 25.74 -12.62 -3.53
C ASN A 145 25.25 -11.38 -4.28
N HIS A 146 26.15 -10.57 -4.84
CA HIS A 146 25.84 -9.60 -5.92
C HIS A 146 25.26 -10.29 -7.18
N SER A 147 24.85 -11.55 -7.07
CA SER A 147 24.28 -12.37 -8.12
C SER A 147 23.00 -11.73 -8.63
N LYS A 148 22.97 -11.58 -9.96
CA LYS A 148 21.80 -11.31 -10.77
C LYS A 148 20.56 -12.00 -10.19
N ILE A 149 19.59 -11.18 -9.83
CA ILE A 149 18.32 -11.67 -9.33
C ILE A 149 17.39 -11.87 -10.53
N THR A 150 17.23 -13.12 -10.96
CA THR A 150 16.32 -13.48 -12.04
C THR A 150 14.96 -13.88 -11.48
N PHE A 151 13.90 -13.19 -11.91
CA PHE A 151 12.54 -13.56 -11.61
C PHE A 151 11.79 -13.79 -12.92
N ALA A 152 11.48 -15.04 -13.22
CA ALA A 152 10.83 -15.44 -14.48
C ALA A 152 9.51 -14.69 -14.79
N SER A 153 8.90 -14.03 -13.78
CA SER A 153 7.63 -13.30 -13.92
C SER A 153 7.78 -11.78 -14.00
N LEU A 154 8.99 -11.23 -14.02
CA LEU A 154 9.21 -9.78 -14.04
C LEU A 154 9.83 -9.38 -15.37
N GLY A 155 9.40 -8.23 -15.91
CA GLY A 155 9.98 -7.68 -17.15
C GLY A 155 11.49 -7.50 -17.00
N GLU A 156 12.21 -7.57 -18.13
CA GLU A 156 13.68 -7.61 -18.17
C GLU A 156 14.34 -6.46 -17.38
N SER A 157 13.71 -5.29 -17.31
CA SER A 157 14.24 -4.11 -16.61
C SER A 157 14.40 -4.27 -15.09
N TYR A 158 13.60 -5.13 -14.45
CA TYR A 158 13.70 -5.38 -13.01
C TYR A 158 14.45 -6.66 -12.68
N ASN A 159 14.46 -7.59 -13.63
CA ASN A 159 15.38 -8.71 -13.57
C ASN A 159 16.79 -8.13 -13.58
N ASN A 160 17.60 -8.52 -12.59
CA ASN A 160 18.99 -8.10 -12.43
C ASN A 160 19.26 -6.73 -11.80
N ASP A 161 18.26 -5.95 -11.35
CA ASP A 161 18.56 -4.73 -10.60
C ASP A 161 19.02 -5.06 -9.16
N PRO A 162 20.31 -4.90 -8.82
CA PRO A 162 20.83 -5.29 -7.52
C PRO A 162 20.28 -4.44 -6.37
N ASN A 163 19.66 -3.29 -6.67
CA ASN A 163 19.14 -2.32 -5.71
C ASN A 163 17.60 -2.29 -5.67
N ILE A 164 16.93 -3.29 -6.27
CA ILE A 164 15.46 -3.28 -6.39
C ILE A 164 14.75 -3.29 -5.03
N PHE A 165 15.32 -3.95 -4.02
CA PHE A 165 14.75 -3.98 -2.67
C PHE A 165 14.79 -2.59 -2.01
N GLU A 166 15.84 -1.82 -2.26
CA GLU A 166 16.03 -0.47 -1.76
C GLU A 166 15.14 0.51 -2.53
N LYS A 167 15.04 0.38 -3.86
CA LYS A 167 14.21 1.24 -4.73
C LYS A 167 12.72 1.19 -4.42
N VAL A 168 12.19 0.04 -4.01
CA VAL A 168 10.77 -0.11 -3.64
C VAL A 168 10.50 0.19 -2.17
N ARG A 169 11.53 0.43 -1.35
CA ARG A 169 11.35 0.71 0.08
C ARG A 169 11.30 2.22 0.32
N LYS A 170 10.28 2.71 1.05
CA LYS A 170 10.20 4.12 1.44
C LYS A 170 11.48 4.52 2.20
N PRO A 171 12.08 5.68 1.91
CA PRO A 171 11.50 6.81 1.18
C PRO A 171 11.61 6.74 -0.35
N MET A 172 12.17 5.68 -0.93
CA MET A 172 12.22 5.52 -2.38
C MET A 172 10.83 5.21 -2.95
N THR A 173 10.56 5.68 -4.17
CA THR A 173 9.23 5.73 -4.78
C THR A 173 8.89 4.51 -5.65
N GLY A 174 9.74 3.48 -5.68
CA GLY A 174 9.59 2.36 -6.61
C GLY A 174 8.27 1.60 -6.50
N MET A 175 7.61 1.56 -5.33
CA MET A 175 6.25 0.99 -5.22
C MET A 175 5.23 1.72 -6.10
N VAL A 176 5.37 3.03 -6.30
CA VAL A 176 4.45 3.84 -7.11
C VAL A 176 4.51 3.44 -8.58
N GLU A 177 5.69 3.07 -9.08
CA GLU A 177 5.85 2.60 -10.46
C GLU A 177 5.11 1.28 -10.72
N PHE A 178 5.05 0.40 -9.72
CA PHE A 178 4.20 -0.80 -9.79
C PHE A 178 2.71 -0.46 -9.70
N PHE A 179 2.35 0.52 -8.86
CA PHE A 179 0.98 1.02 -8.78
C PHE A 179 0.47 1.57 -10.11
N LYS A 180 1.22 2.48 -10.75
CA LYS A 180 0.88 3.05 -12.06
C LYS A 180 0.68 1.96 -13.12
N ARG A 181 1.62 1.01 -13.22
CA ARG A 181 1.54 -0.11 -14.19
C ARG A 181 0.33 -1.02 -13.96
N ASP A 182 0.07 -1.39 -12.70
CA ASP A 182 -1.08 -2.24 -12.40
C ASP A 182 -2.41 -1.50 -12.65
N LEU A 183 -2.42 -0.18 -12.43
CA LEU A 183 -3.56 0.69 -12.72
C LEU A 183 -3.81 0.81 -14.24
N GLU A 184 -2.80 1.13 -15.04
CA GLU A 184 -2.88 1.15 -16.50
C GLU A 184 -3.37 -0.19 -17.06
N SER A 185 -2.85 -1.31 -16.54
CA SER A 185 -3.27 -2.65 -16.93
C SER A 185 -4.72 -2.96 -16.54
N ALA A 186 -5.21 -2.44 -15.41
CA ALA A 186 -6.58 -2.65 -14.96
C ALA A 186 -7.60 -1.94 -15.84
N TYR A 187 -7.29 -0.72 -16.26
CA TYR A 187 -8.17 0.13 -17.07
C TYR A 187 -8.03 -0.07 -18.58
N ARG A 188 -7.18 -1.03 -19.00
CA ARG A 188 -6.97 -1.37 -20.42
C ARG A 188 -6.67 -0.13 -21.26
N VAL A 189 -5.71 0.67 -20.82
CA VAL A 189 -5.13 1.71 -21.68
C VAL A 189 -4.49 0.98 -22.86
N SER A 190 -5.26 0.80 -23.95
CA SER A 190 -4.71 0.39 -25.23
C SER A 190 -3.81 1.52 -25.73
N GLU A 191 -2.87 1.25 -26.64
CA GLU A 191 -1.96 2.28 -27.20
C GLU A 191 -2.69 3.51 -27.77
N GLN A 192 -4.00 3.43 -27.96
CA GLN A 192 -4.87 4.49 -28.47
C GLN A 192 -5.50 5.37 -27.38
N ILE A 193 -5.33 5.05 -26.10
CA ILE A 193 -5.91 5.79 -24.98
C ILE A 193 -4.78 6.55 -24.27
N SER A 194 -5.01 7.83 -24.00
CA SER A 194 -4.07 8.65 -23.22
C SER A 194 -3.78 8.00 -21.86
N PRO A 195 -2.55 8.13 -21.32
CA PRO A 195 -2.25 7.68 -19.97
C PRO A 195 -3.23 8.26 -18.95
N ILE A 196 -3.63 7.45 -17.97
CA ILE A 196 -4.54 7.90 -16.91
C ILE A 196 -3.85 9.00 -16.11
N LYS A 197 -4.47 10.18 -16.04
CA LYS A 197 -3.94 11.28 -15.22
C LYS A 197 -4.16 10.95 -13.76
N LEU A 198 -3.09 10.87 -13.00
CA LEU A 198 -3.16 10.70 -11.54
C LEU A 198 -3.02 12.06 -10.87
N ASN A 199 -4.08 12.49 -10.18
CA ASN A 199 -4.08 13.66 -9.34
C ASN A 199 -3.82 13.25 -7.89
N TRP A 200 -2.58 13.40 -7.42
CA TRP A 200 -2.22 13.03 -6.05
C TRP A 200 -2.75 14.06 -5.07
N ILE A 201 -3.71 13.66 -4.24
CA ILE A 201 -4.35 14.56 -3.28
C ILE A 201 -3.43 14.74 -2.07
N TYR A 202 -3.04 13.63 -1.44
CA TYR A 202 -2.04 13.63 -0.37
C TYR A 202 -1.45 12.24 -0.16
N TYR A 203 -0.36 12.19 0.59
CA TYR A 203 0.17 11.00 1.23
C TYR A 203 0.10 11.16 2.75
N CYS A 204 -0.57 10.24 3.43
CA CYS A 204 -0.72 10.24 4.88
C CYS A 204 0.12 9.13 5.55
N GLY A 205 0.91 9.46 6.58
CA GLY A 205 1.75 8.47 7.26
C GLY A 205 2.24 8.91 8.63
N ASP A 206 2.57 7.96 9.51
CA ASP A 206 3.00 8.24 10.88
C ASP A 206 4.51 8.52 10.98
N ALA A 207 5.33 8.02 10.03
CA ALA A 207 6.77 8.15 10.06
C ALA A 207 7.26 9.50 9.50
N ALA A 208 6.97 10.58 10.23
CA ALA A 208 7.18 11.96 9.82
C ALA A 208 8.42 12.63 10.45
N GLY A 209 9.27 11.88 11.13
CA GLY A 209 10.50 12.41 11.74
C GLY A 209 10.28 13.26 13.00
N ARG A 210 9.11 13.21 13.63
CA ARG A 210 8.87 13.85 14.93
C ARG A 210 9.76 13.17 15.99
N LYS A 211 10.01 13.85 17.12
CA LYS A 211 10.93 13.38 18.19
C LYS A 211 10.68 11.93 18.67
N LYS A 212 9.44 11.43 18.58
CA LYS A 212 9.04 10.08 19.01
C LYS A 212 8.83 9.10 17.83
N ASP A 213 8.94 9.57 16.59
CA ASP A 213 8.74 8.73 15.41
C ASP A 213 9.93 7.79 15.24
N PHE A 214 9.65 6.57 14.79
CA PHE A 214 10.70 5.58 14.54
C PHE A 214 11.57 5.94 13.32
N SER A 215 11.00 6.68 12.35
CA SER A 215 11.68 7.12 11.14
C SER A 215 11.00 8.34 10.53
N ASP A 216 11.59 8.87 9.47
CA ASP A 216 11.05 9.93 8.61
C ASP A 216 10.70 9.42 7.19
N SER A 217 10.47 8.10 7.06
CA SER A 217 10.33 7.47 5.75
C SER A 217 9.06 7.88 5.01
N ASP A 218 8.01 8.28 5.72
CA ASP A 218 6.72 8.66 5.13
C ASP A 218 6.76 10.10 4.59
N ILE A 219 7.28 11.04 5.38
CA ILE A 219 7.41 12.43 4.95
C ILE A 219 8.38 12.56 3.76
N LYS A 220 9.53 11.88 3.82
CA LYS A 220 10.49 11.84 2.70
C LYS A 220 9.94 11.13 1.47
N PHE A 221 9.08 10.13 1.64
CA PHE A 221 8.41 9.48 0.52
C PHE A 221 7.45 10.44 -0.20
N ALA A 222 6.67 11.21 0.56
CA ALA A 222 5.80 12.25 0.01
C ALA A 222 6.60 13.37 -0.70
N GLU A 223 7.71 13.81 -0.09
CA GLU A 223 8.64 14.77 -0.71
C GLU A 223 9.20 14.24 -2.04
N ASN A 224 9.67 12.99 -2.08
CA ASN A 224 10.19 12.35 -3.30
C ASN A 224 9.13 12.14 -4.38
N LEU A 225 7.84 12.09 -4.02
CA LEU A 225 6.73 12.03 -4.95
C LEU A 225 6.22 13.41 -5.37
N HIS A 226 6.67 14.49 -4.71
CA HIS A 226 6.11 15.84 -4.83
C HIS A 226 4.61 15.88 -4.50
N VAL A 227 4.21 15.19 -3.43
CA VAL A 227 2.81 15.10 -2.96
C VAL A 227 2.68 15.75 -1.58
N GLU A 228 1.54 16.38 -1.30
CA GLU A 228 1.25 16.94 0.02
C GLU A 228 1.32 15.85 1.09
N PHE A 229 2.10 16.08 2.15
CA PHE A 229 2.17 15.18 3.29
C PHE A 229 1.10 15.53 4.32
N LYS A 230 0.44 14.51 4.89
CA LYS A 230 -0.56 14.65 5.96
C LYS A 230 -0.26 13.73 7.12
N TYR A 231 -0.37 14.24 8.35
CA TYR A 231 -0.29 13.41 9.54
C TYR A 231 -1.61 12.65 9.76
N PRO A 232 -1.59 11.43 10.32
CA PRO A 232 -2.82 10.72 10.67
C PRO A 232 -3.72 11.57 11.57
N GLU A 233 -3.12 12.33 12.48
CA GLU A 233 -3.84 13.24 13.37
C GLU A 233 -4.53 14.40 12.66
N GLU A 234 -4.08 14.82 11.48
CA GLU A 234 -4.73 15.89 10.69
C GLU A 234 -5.92 15.37 9.91
N ILE A 235 -5.85 14.13 9.42
CA ILE A 235 -6.89 13.54 8.57
C ILE A 235 -7.99 12.92 9.42
N PHE A 236 -7.62 12.25 10.51
CA PHE A 236 -8.53 11.37 11.23
C PHE A 236 -9.05 11.94 12.56
N HIS A 237 -8.52 13.05 13.09
CA HIS A 237 -9.07 13.62 14.34
C HIS A 237 -10.37 14.42 14.15
N GLY A 238 -10.69 14.88 12.94
CA GLY A 238 -11.91 15.65 12.66
C GLY A 238 -11.95 16.95 13.44
#